data_AF-A0AAT9H8H3-F1
#
_entry.id   AF-A0AAT9H8H3-F1
#
_cell.length_a   1.000
_cell.length_b   1.000
_cell.length_c   1.000
_cell.angle_alpha   90.00
_cell.angle_beta   90.00
_cell.angle_gamma   90.00
#
_symmetry.space_group_name_H-M   'P 1'
#
loop_
_entity.id
_entity.type
_entity.pdbx_description
1 polymer ?
#
loop_
_entity_poly.entity_id
_entity_poly.type
_entity_poly.pdbx_seq_one_letter_code
_entity_poly.pdbx_strand_id
1 'polypeptide(L)'
;MGSVARHDRLYPEPTGEVRMSLSLRFAAGSHKGMIREGNEDSGYAGPRLLAIADGMGGAAAGEVASSEAISTIVALDDDVPGSDLLTSSAPPSSAPTTSCA
;
A
#
# COMPACT_ATOMS: atom_id res chain seq x y z
N MET A 1 54.98 8.92 30.30
CA MET A 1 53.72 9.17 29.56
C MET A 1 53.40 7.91 28.76
N GLY A 2 52.59 6.99 29.27
CA GLY A 2 51.12 6.95 29.05
C GLY A 2 50.81 6.11 27.81
N SER A 3 50.51 4.81 27.94
CA SER A 3 49.15 4.24 27.83
C SER A 3 48.41 4.77 26.59
N VAL A 4 48.06 3.96 25.59
CA VAL A 4 46.86 3.11 25.64
C VAL A 4 47.07 1.77 24.94
N ALA A 5 46.86 0.68 25.68
CA ALA A 5 46.62 -0.64 25.13
C ALA A 5 45.14 -0.77 24.70
N ARG A 6 44.92 -1.61 23.68
CA ARG A 6 43.64 -2.26 23.32
C ARG A 6 42.59 -1.35 22.68
N HIS A 7 42.30 -1.64 21.41
CA HIS A 7 41.17 -2.51 21.10
C HIS A 7 41.49 -3.22 19.80
N ASP A 8 41.79 -4.52 19.89
CA ASP A 8 41.46 -5.44 18.82
C ASP A 8 40.04 -5.08 18.36
N ARG A 9 39.87 -4.89 17.05
CA ARG A 9 38.58 -4.62 16.41
C ARG A 9 37.66 -5.82 16.61
N LEU A 10 37.11 -5.93 17.81
CA LEU A 10 36.11 -6.90 18.22
C LEU A 10 34.73 -6.30 17.96
N TYR A 11 34.51 -5.90 16.71
CA TYR A 11 33.17 -5.64 16.19
C TYR A 11 33.04 -6.51 14.95
N PRO A 12 32.19 -7.55 14.96
CA PRO A 12 31.83 -8.22 13.73
C PRO A 12 31.16 -7.18 12.84
N GLU A 13 31.61 -7.07 11.59
CA GLU A 13 30.87 -6.39 10.54
C GLU A 13 29.43 -6.88 10.58
N PRO A 14 28.42 -5.99 10.60
CA PRO A 14 27.03 -6.41 10.53
C PRO A 14 26.73 -6.90 9.10
N THR A 15 27.31 -8.04 8.72
CA THR A 15 26.85 -8.87 7.61
C THR A 15 25.57 -9.55 8.06
N GLY A 16 24.50 -8.78 7.97
CA GLY A 16 23.18 -9.17 8.42
C GLY A 16 22.27 -7.98 8.26
N GLU A 17 21.91 -7.70 7.01
CA GLU A 17 20.73 -6.89 6.72
C GLU A 17 19.56 -7.56 7.43
N VAL A 18 19.25 -7.13 8.65
CA VAL A 18 18.07 -7.61 9.37
C VAL A 18 16.89 -7.01 8.63
N ARG A 19 16.39 -7.75 7.63
CA ARG A 19 15.11 -7.45 7.00
C ARG A 19 14.03 -7.59 8.06
N MET A 20 13.71 -6.48 8.71
CA MET A 20 12.51 -6.35 9.51
C MET A 20 11.33 -6.40 8.53
N SER A 21 10.72 -7.57 8.38
CA SER A 21 9.53 -7.73 7.55
C SER A 21 8.31 -7.21 8.31
N LEU A 22 7.72 -6.13 7.84
CA LEU A 22 6.43 -5.65 8.32
C LEU A 22 5.31 -6.38 7.55
N SER A 23 4.37 -6.99 8.27
CA SER A 23 3.19 -7.63 7.67
C SER A 23 1.92 -6.87 8.06
N LEU A 24 1.08 -6.53 7.08
CA LEU A 24 -0.21 -5.90 7.31
C LEU A 24 -1.32 -6.95 7.36
N ARG A 25 -2.16 -6.90 8.39
CA ARG A 25 -3.43 -7.66 8.46
C ARG A 25 -4.56 -6.68 8.16
N PHE A 26 -5.35 -6.96 7.14
CA PHE A 26 -6.38 -6.05 6.65
C PHE A 26 -7.67 -6.78 6.33
N ALA A 27 -8.77 -6.01 6.34
CA ALA A 27 -10.08 -6.41 5.86
C ALA A 27 -10.73 -5.15 5.27
N ALA A 28 -11.43 -5.29 4.16
CA ALA A 28 -12.11 -4.19 3.49
C ALA A 28 -13.62 -4.49 3.46
N GLY A 29 -14.42 -3.47 3.75
CA GLY A 29 -15.87 -3.53 3.73
C GLY A 29 -16.44 -2.13 3.62
N SER A 30 -17.46 -1.97 2.78
CA SER A 30 -18.07 -0.68 2.47
C SER A 30 -19.58 -0.79 2.59
N HIS A 31 -20.23 0.31 2.98
CA HIS A 31 -21.67 0.33 3.18
C HIS A 31 -22.23 1.71 2.82
N LYS A 32 -23.21 1.71 1.93
CA LYS A 32 -23.98 2.89 1.48
C LYS A 32 -24.55 3.77 2.62
N GLY A 33 -24.81 3.18 3.78
CA GLY A 33 -25.45 3.85 4.91
C GLY A 33 -26.99 3.91 4.79
N MET A 34 -27.63 4.54 5.76
CA MET A 34 -29.09 4.50 5.93
C MET A 34 -29.87 5.56 5.13
N ILE A 35 -29.19 6.61 4.64
CA ILE A 35 -29.84 7.81 4.07
C ILE A 35 -29.57 7.94 2.56
N ARG A 36 -28.37 7.58 2.10
CA ARG A 36 -27.99 7.73 0.68
C ARG A 36 -28.74 6.72 -0.17
N GLU A 37 -28.84 6.96 -1.48
CA GLU A 37 -29.43 6.04 -2.47
C GLU A 37 -28.39 5.17 -3.20
N GLY A 38 -27.11 5.53 -3.14
CA GLY A 38 -25.99 4.78 -3.72
C GLY A 38 -24.75 4.86 -2.84
N ASN A 39 -23.83 3.90 -3.02
CA ASN A 39 -22.49 3.97 -2.44
C ASN A 39 -21.55 4.56 -3.47
N GLU A 40 -20.95 5.71 -3.17
CA GLU A 40 -19.97 6.35 -4.06
C GLU A 40 -18.55 6.11 -3.55
N ASP A 41 -18.40 5.36 -2.46
CA ASP A 41 -17.10 5.02 -1.89
C ASP A 41 -16.47 3.88 -2.72
N SER A 42 -15.13 3.79 -2.71
CA SER A 42 -14.38 2.66 -3.26
C SER A 42 -13.15 2.42 -2.41
N GLY A 43 -12.80 1.17 -2.19
CA GLY A 43 -11.71 0.77 -1.31
C GLY A 43 -10.90 -0.40 -1.85
N TYR A 44 -9.60 -0.36 -1.56
CA TYR A 44 -8.63 -1.41 -1.84
C TYR A 44 -7.80 -1.70 -0.59
N ALA A 45 -7.62 -2.98 -0.29
CA ALA A 45 -6.72 -3.42 0.74
C ALA A 45 -5.86 -4.59 0.24
N GLY A 46 -4.55 -4.36 0.24
CA GLY A 46 -3.52 -5.32 -0.09
C GLY A 46 -2.43 -5.39 0.99
N PRO A 47 -1.46 -6.30 0.85
CA PRO A 47 -0.41 -6.53 1.85
C PRO A 47 0.51 -5.33 2.08
N ARG A 48 0.60 -4.41 1.12
CA ARG A 48 1.50 -3.25 1.17
C ARG A 48 0.78 -1.92 0.92
N LEU A 49 -0.43 -1.95 0.37
CA LEU A 49 -1.21 -0.77 0.01
C LEU A 49 -2.63 -0.84 0.56
N LEU A 50 -3.05 0.23 1.23
CA LEU A 50 -4.44 0.47 1.62
C LEU A 50 -4.89 1.78 0.98
N ALA A 51 -5.99 1.76 0.24
CA ALA A 51 -6.54 2.94 -0.43
C ALA A 51 -8.06 3.02 -0.25
N ILE A 52 -8.58 4.24 -0.05
CA ILE A 52 -10.00 4.56 0.04
C ILE A 52 -10.24 5.84 -0.74
N ALA A 53 -11.29 5.86 -1.56
CA ALA A 53 -11.73 7.00 -2.33
C ALA A 53 -13.23 7.25 -2.07
N ASP A 54 -13.59 8.46 -1.63
CA ASP A 54 -14.97 8.92 -1.49
C ASP A 54 -15.37 9.65 -2.77
N GLY A 55 -16.29 9.06 -3.52
CA GLY A 55 -16.78 9.59 -4.78
C GLY A 55 -17.77 10.72 -4.54
N MET A 56 -17.50 11.87 -5.17
CA MET A 56 -18.39 13.04 -5.11
C MET A 56 -18.88 13.38 -6.52
N GLY A 57 -20.19 13.56 -6.71
CA GLY A 57 -20.73 13.95 -8.02
C GLY A 57 -22.19 13.57 -8.26
N GLY A 58 -22.78 12.75 -7.40
CA GLY A 58 -24.15 12.29 -7.53
C GLY A 58 -24.22 10.95 -8.27
N ALA A 59 -24.85 9.97 -7.62
CA ALA A 59 -25.12 8.59 -8.03
C ALA A 59 -24.03 7.94 -8.90
N ALA A 60 -24.06 8.17 -10.22
CA ALA A 60 -23.14 7.53 -11.16
C ALA A 60 -21.79 8.27 -11.34
N ALA A 61 -21.77 9.60 -11.17
CA ALA A 61 -20.53 10.36 -11.38
C ALA A 61 -19.56 10.16 -10.21
N GLY A 62 -20.07 10.05 -8.99
CA GLY A 62 -19.26 9.76 -7.80
C GLY A 62 -18.67 8.35 -7.83
N GLU A 63 -19.49 7.34 -8.12
CA GLU A 63 -19.07 5.93 -8.22
C GLU A 63 -17.97 5.72 -9.27
N VAL A 64 -18.11 6.32 -10.45
CA VAL A 64 -17.09 6.18 -11.51
C VAL A 64 -15.80 6.90 -11.09
N ALA A 65 -15.88 8.08 -10.48
CA ALA A 65 -14.71 8.83 -10.06
C ALA A 65 -13.88 8.10 -8.99
N SER A 66 -14.54 7.52 -7.97
CA SER A 66 -13.85 6.79 -6.91
C SER A 66 -13.30 5.45 -7.39
N SER A 67 -14.01 4.75 -8.27
CA SER A 67 -13.55 3.50 -8.87
C SER A 67 -12.28 3.71 -9.71
N GLU A 68 -12.27 4.74 -10.57
CA GLU A 68 -11.09 5.09 -11.39
C GLU A 68 -9.90 5.50 -10.51
N ALA A 69 -10.14 6.30 -9.47
CA ALA A 69 -9.09 6.68 -8.53
C ALA A 69 -8.44 5.46 -7.87
N ILE A 70 -9.24 4.50 -7.38
CA ILE A 70 -8.70 3.27 -6.80
C ILE A 70 -7.96 2.46 -7.86
N SER A 71 -8.53 2.27 -9.06
CA SER A 71 -7.89 1.52 -10.14
C SER A 71 -6.48 2.03 -10.48
N THR A 72 -6.28 3.36 -10.51
CA THR A 72 -4.96 3.95 -10.76
C THR A 72 -3.95 3.68 -9.62
N ILE A 73 -4.43 3.66 -8.38
CA ILE A 73 -3.59 3.46 -7.19
C ILE A 73 -3.24 1.98 -6.99
N VAL A 74 -4.15 1.05 -7.34
CA VAL A 74 -3.92 -0.40 -7.23
C VAL A 74 -2.71 -0.85 -8.03
N ALA A 75 -2.47 -0.26 -9.21
CA ALA A 75 -1.30 -0.57 -10.03
C ALA A 75 0.04 -0.35 -9.27
N LEU A 76 0.04 0.49 -8.22
CA LEU A 76 1.22 0.73 -7.39
C LEU A 76 1.50 -0.39 -6.38
N ASP A 77 0.52 -1.25 -6.05
CA ASP A 77 0.73 -2.37 -5.13
C ASP A 77 1.63 -3.45 -5.76
N ASP A 78 1.75 -3.48 -7.09
CA ASP A 78 2.62 -4.41 -7.82
C ASP A 78 4.06 -3.91 -7.98
N ASP A 79 4.27 -2.60 -7.88
CA ASP A 79 5.58 -2.01 -8.07
C ASP A 79 6.48 -2.25 -6.84
N VAL A 80 7.64 -2.83 -7.13
CA VAL A 80 8.74 -2.98 -6.18
C VAL A 80 9.19 -1.57 -5.75
N PRO A 81 9.45 -1.30 -4.45
CA PRO A 81 9.77 0.05 -4.01
C PRO A 81 11.04 0.56 -4.70
N GLY A 82 10.92 1.62 -5.52
CA GLY A 82 12.04 2.32 -6.14
C GLY A 82 11.95 2.58 -7.64
N SER A 83 10.97 2.04 -8.36
CA SER A 83 10.77 2.36 -9.77
C SER A 83 9.87 3.58 -9.99
N ASP A 84 10.36 4.46 -10.85
CA ASP A 84 9.82 5.74 -11.25
C ASP A 84 8.32 5.71 -11.59
N LEU A 85 7.57 6.65 -11.00
CA LEU A 85 6.10 6.80 -11.02
C LEU A 85 5.48 6.92 -12.43
N LEU A 86 6.31 7.02 -13.47
CA LEU A 86 5.93 7.29 -14.85
C LEU A 86 6.00 6.05 -15.76
N THR A 87 6.57 4.92 -15.32
CA THR A 87 6.94 3.80 -16.23
C THR A 87 6.07 2.54 -16.15
N SER A 88 5.30 2.28 -15.09
CA SER A 88 4.75 0.94 -14.89
C SER A 88 3.30 0.77 -15.38
N SER A 89 3.15 0.17 -16.56
CA SER A 89 1.89 -0.42 -17.04
C SER A 89 2.12 -1.91 -17.29
N ALA A 90 2.25 -2.69 -16.21
CA ALA A 90 2.38 -4.14 -16.29
C ALA A 90 1.48 -4.81 -15.24
N PRO A 91 0.91 -6.00 -15.51
CA PRO A 91 -0.20 -6.54 -14.72
C PRO A 91 0.22 -7.24 -13.41
N PRO A 92 -0.67 -7.29 -12.39
CA PRO A 92 -0.39 -7.79 -11.05
C PRO A 92 -0.04 -9.26 -10.88
N SER A 93 0.78 -9.55 -9.86
CA SER A 93 1.01 -10.90 -9.31
C SER A 93 0.04 -11.21 -8.16
N SER A 94 -0.37 -12.48 -8.04
CA SER A 94 -1.51 -12.99 -7.25
C SER A 94 -1.36 -12.95 -5.72
N ALA A 95 -1.26 -11.77 -5.10
CA ALA A 95 -1.40 -11.61 -3.65
C ALA A 95 -2.89 -11.58 -3.22
N PRO A 96 -3.22 -11.98 -1.97
CA PRO A 96 -4.60 -11.88 -1.48
C PRO A 96 -4.94 -10.41 -1.29
N THR A 97 -5.78 -9.89 -2.17
CA THR A 97 -6.24 -8.51 -2.17
C THR A 97 -7.76 -8.49 -2.02
N THR A 98 -8.27 -7.51 -1.27
CA THR A 98 -9.72 -7.32 -1.09
C THR A 98 -10.10 -5.92 -1.57
N SER A 99 -11.07 -5.84 -2.50
CA SER A 99 -11.67 -4.58 -2.96
C SER A 99 -13.14 -4.50 -2.55
N CYS A 100 -13.64 -3.29 -2.31
CA CYS A 100 -15.05 -3.03 -1.99
C CYS A 100 -15.55 -1.72 -2.62
N ALA A 101 -16.83 -1.67 -2.96
CA ALA A 101 -17.56 -0.49 -3.39
C ALA A 101 -18.45 0.01 -2.25
#